data_AF-A0A258W231-F1
#
_entry.id   AF-A0A258W231-F1
#
_cell.length_a   1.000
_cell.length_b   1.000
_cell.length_c   1.000
_cell.angle_alpha   90.00
_cell.angle_beta   90.00
_cell.angle_gamma   90.00
#
_symmetry.space_group_name_H-M   'P 1'
#
loop_
_entity.id
_entity.type
_entity.pdbx_description
1 polymer ?
#
loop_
_entity_poly.entity_id
_entity_poly.type
_entity_poly.pdbx_seq_one_letter_code
_entity_poly.pdbx_strand_id
1 'polypeptide(L)'
;MSQYDPSEMHDFLSMTPEKGLRQILVDNKTFTNDHFSMMLKIVRNGNKETFCEHYTKNDFPKIKFTPNETKHKESFWATLGNVLGQKGICQPATPPKAA
;
A
#
# COMPACT_ATOMS: atom_id res chain seq x y z
N MET A 1 6.50 10.01 -10.52
CA MET A 1 6.85 10.52 -9.19
C MET A 1 5.82 9.97 -8.22
N SER A 2 6.22 9.10 -7.29
CA SER A 2 5.30 8.53 -6.30
C SER A 2 4.74 9.65 -5.45
N GLN A 3 3.43 9.87 -5.57
CA GLN A 3 2.74 11.02 -4.95
C GLN A 3 2.69 10.93 -3.42
N TYR A 4 2.98 9.77 -2.83
CA TYR A 4 2.86 9.51 -1.38
C TYR A 4 4.14 8.90 -0.83
N ASP A 5 4.45 9.16 0.44
CA ASP A 5 5.64 8.63 1.10
C ASP A 5 5.46 7.14 1.46
N PRO A 6 6.17 6.21 0.78
CA PRO A 6 6.04 4.77 1.05
C PRO A 6 6.55 4.34 2.42
N SER A 7 7.43 5.14 3.04
CA SER A 7 7.95 4.85 4.36
C SER A 7 6.87 5.02 5.42
N GLU A 8 6.08 6.10 5.34
CA GLU A 8 4.92 6.30 6.21
C GLU A 8 3.80 5.29 5.93
N MET A 9 3.57 4.95 4.65
CA MET A 9 2.61 3.90 4.27
C MET A 9 2.94 2.58 4.98
N HIS A 10 4.18 2.11 4.87
CA HIS A 10 4.58 0.84 5.48
C HIS A 10 4.51 0.88 7.01
N ASP A 11 4.91 1.99 7.63
CA ASP A 11 4.89 2.17 9.08
C ASP A 11 3.46 2.03 9.62
N PHE A 12 2.51 2.76 9.03
CA PHE A 12 1.11 2.67 9.37
C PHE A 12 0.53 1.26 9.15
N LEU A 13 0.83 0.64 8.01
CA LEU A 13 0.34 -0.71 7.67
C LEU A 13 0.94 -1.80 8.57
N SER A 14 2.16 -1.60 9.09
CA SER A 14 2.83 -2.55 9.97
C SER A 14 2.39 -2.38 11.43
N MET A 15 2.19 -1.14 11.88
CA MET A 15 1.80 -0.84 13.27
C MET A 15 0.30 -0.99 13.52
N THR A 16 -0.54 -0.80 12.50
CA THR A 16 -1.99 -0.87 12.66
C THR A 16 -2.47 -2.32 12.63
N PRO A 17 -3.28 -2.77 13.60
CA PRO A 17 -3.78 -4.14 13.61
C PRO A 17 -4.68 -4.41 12.40
N GLU A 18 -4.62 -5.65 11.87
CA GLU A 18 -5.36 -6.09 10.68
C GLU A 18 -6.85 -5.74 10.73
N LYS A 19 -7.49 -5.91 11.90
CA LYS A 19 -8.91 -5.58 12.08
C LYS A 19 -9.18 -4.09 11.86
N GLY A 20 -8.30 -3.22 12.34
CA GLY A 20 -8.39 -1.77 12.15
C GLY A 20 -8.12 -1.39 10.70
N LEU A 21 -7.04 -1.90 10.10
CA LEU A 21 -6.74 -1.65 8.69
C LEU A 21 -7.87 -2.08 7.77
N ARG A 22 -8.51 -3.22 8.05
CA ARG A 22 -9.65 -3.70 7.26
C ARG A 22 -10.82 -2.72 7.33
N GLN A 23 -11.15 -2.20 8.51
CA GLN A 23 -12.23 -1.22 8.66
C GLN A 23 -11.91 0.13 8.01
N ILE A 24 -10.62 0.51 7.97
CA ILE A 24 -10.19 1.80 7.42
C ILE A 24 -10.11 1.74 5.89
N LEU A 25 -9.52 0.66 5.35
CA LEU A 25 -9.15 0.54 3.94
C LEU A 25 -10.20 -0.20 3.12
N VAL A 26 -10.82 -1.28 3.64
CA VAL A 26 -11.74 -2.11 2.84
C VAL A 26 -13.12 -1.47 2.75
N ASP A 27 -13.43 -0.91 1.59
CA ASP A 27 -14.74 -0.31 1.28
C ASP A 27 -15.59 -1.22 0.37
N ASN A 28 -15.04 -2.34 -0.12
CA ASN A 28 -15.65 -3.23 -1.13
C ASN A 28 -16.03 -2.55 -2.47
N LYS A 29 -15.72 -1.26 -2.66
CA LYS A 29 -15.84 -0.55 -3.94
C LYS A 29 -14.48 -0.37 -4.60
N THR A 30 -13.61 0.39 -3.95
CA THR A 30 -12.29 0.76 -4.48
C THR A 30 -11.20 -0.17 -3.99
N PHE A 31 -11.26 -0.56 -2.72
CA PHE A 31 -10.32 -1.48 -2.09
C PHE A 31 -11.11 -2.66 -1.54
N THR A 32 -10.91 -3.83 -2.15
CA THR A 32 -11.61 -5.07 -1.80
C THR A 32 -10.80 -5.93 -0.83
N ASN A 33 -11.40 -7.02 -0.37
CA ASN A 33 -10.68 -8.01 0.44
C ASN A 33 -9.48 -8.62 -0.28
N ASP A 34 -9.52 -8.78 -1.61
CA ASP A 34 -8.38 -9.27 -2.39
C ASP A 34 -7.20 -8.28 -2.36
N HIS A 35 -7.48 -6.97 -2.46
CA HIS A 35 -6.44 -5.93 -2.32
C HIS A 35 -5.86 -5.95 -0.90
N PHE A 36 -6.70 -6.11 0.12
CA PHE A 36 -6.27 -6.17 1.51
C PHE A 36 -5.40 -7.40 1.80
N SER A 37 -5.80 -8.57 1.31
CA SER A 37 -4.98 -9.80 1.39
C SER A 37 -3.62 -9.60 0.73
N MET A 38 -3.61 -9.00 -0.47
CA MET A 38 -2.38 -8.72 -1.21
C MET A 38 -1.45 -7.79 -0.42
N MET A 39 -2.00 -6.67 0.07
CA MET A 39 -1.27 -5.68 0.88
C MET A 39 -0.63 -6.34 2.10
N LEU A 40 -1.39 -7.15 2.84
CA LEU A 40 -0.86 -7.84 4.02
C LEU A 40 0.29 -8.78 3.67
N LYS A 41 0.20 -9.53 2.58
CA LYS A 41 1.30 -10.39 2.14
C LYS A 41 2.55 -9.57 1.77
N ILE A 42 2.38 -8.43 1.09
CA ILE A 42 3.50 -7.56 0.71
C ILE A 42 4.17 -6.97 1.95
N VAL A 43 3.39 -6.38 2.86
CA VAL A 43 3.89 -5.75 4.10
C VAL A 43 4.52 -6.78 5.04
N ARG A 44 3.96 -7.99 5.14
CA ARG A 44 4.51 -9.06 6.00
C ARG A 44 5.70 -9.82 5.41
N ASN A 45 5.86 -9.81 4.09
CA ASN A 45 6.94 -10.56 3.44
C ASN A 45 8.28 -9.82 3.44
N GLY A 46 8.26 -8.50 3.56
CA GLY A 46 9.46 -7.67 3.46
C GLY A 46 9.61 -6.71 4.63
N ASN A 47 10.69 -5.94 4.56
CA ASN A 47 10.92 -4.83 5.47
C ASN A 47 10.50 -3.52 4.80
N LYS A 48 10.48 -2.43 5.57
CA LYS A 48 10.14 -1.08 5.10
C LYS A 48 10.91 -0.67 3.84
N GLU A 49 12.22 -0.97 3.78
CA GLU A 49 13.06 -0.70 2.61
C GLU A 49 12.57 -1.45 1.37
N THR A 50 12.31 -2.75 1.49
CA THR A 50 11.84 -3.59 0.38
C THR A 50 10.47 -3.14 -0.12
N PHE A 51 9.56 -2.77 0.79
CA PHE A 51 8.27 -2.19 0.42
C PHE A 51 8.43 -0.89 -0.36
N CYS A 52 9.28 0.01 0.13
CA CYS A 52 9.58 1.30 -0.51
C CYS A 52 10.18 1.13 -1.91
N GLU A 53 11.10 0.17 -2.08
CA GLU A 53 11.65 -0.17 -3.38
C GLU A 53 10.60 -0.69 -4.36
N HIS A 54 9.77 -1.66 -3.93
CA HIS A 54 8.71 -2.23 -4.78
C HIS A 54 7.66 -1.17 -5.15
N TYR A 55 7.27 -0.32 -4.20
CA TYR A 55 6.35 0.79 -4.47
C TYR A 55 6.93 1.77 -5.49
N THR A 56 8.19 2.19 -5.31
CA THR A 56 8.87 3.10 -6.24
C THR A 56 9.04 2.50 -7.62
N LYS A 57 9.42 1.23 -7.70
CA LYS A 57 9.62 0.49 -8.95
C LYS A 57 8.32 0.03 -9.59
N ASN A 58 7.17 0.22 -8.93
CA ASN A 58 5.88 -0.36 -9.33
C ASN A 58 5.97 -1.88 -9.57
N ASP A 59 6.79 -2.56 -8.77
CA ASP A 59 7.04 -3.98 -8.85
C ASP A 59 6.47 -4.69 -7.60
N PHE A 60 6.54 -6.01 -7.54
CA PHE A 60 6.04 -6.78 -6.41
C PHE A 60 7.12 -7.71 -5.85
N PRO A 61 7.14 -7.94 -4.53
CA PRO A 61 8.02 -8.94 -3.96
C PRO A 61 7.74 -10.31 -4.57
N LYS A 62 8.76 -11.17 -4.57
CA LYS A 62 8.72 -12.51 -5.16
C LYS A 62 7.89 -13.49 -4.30
N ILE A 63 6.62 -13.16 -4.10
CA ILE A 63 5.64 -13.91 -3.31
C ILE A 63 4.55 -14.52 -4.19
N LYS A 64 3.95 -15.59 -3.68
CA LYS A 64 2.86 -16.28 -4.35
C LYS A 64 1.54 -15.53 -4.14
N PHE A 65 1.08 -14.88 -5.20
CA PHE A 65 -0.25 -14.30 -5.26
C PHE A 65 -1.25 -15.34 -5.78
N THR A 66 -2.49 -15.24 -5.33
CA THR A 66 -3.60 -16.02 -5.86
C THR A 66 -4.03 -15.46 -7.24
N PRO A 67 -4.82 -16.22 -8.01
CA PRO A 67 -5.32 -15.75 -9.30
C PRO A 67 -6.15 -14.46 -9.19
N ASN A 68 -6.92 -14.29 -8.11
CA ASN A 68 -7.71 -13.09 -7.87
C ASN A 68 -6.83 -11.88 -7.57
N GLU A 69 -5.85 -12.03 -6.69
CA GLU A 69 -4.87 -10.98 -6.38
C GLU A 69 -4.10 -10.56 -7.64
N THR A 70 -3.68 -11.51 -8.47
CA THR A 70 -2.91 -11.21 -9.69
C THR A 70 -3.65 -10.24 -10.63
N LYS A 71 -4.98 -10.33 -10.73
CA LYS A 71 -5.80 -9.41 -11.54
C LYS A 71 -5.75 -7.96 -11.05
N HIS A 72 -5.44 -7.74 -9.77
CA HIS A 72 -5.41 -6.42 -9.16
C HIS A 72 -4.02 -5.80 -9.14
N LYS A 73 -2.95 -6.56 -9.47
CA LYS A 73 -1.57 -6.06 -9.41
C LYS A 73 -1.33 -4.79 -10.22
N GLU A 74 -1.86 -4.71 -11.43
CA GLU A 74 -1.64 -3.56 -12.32
C GLU A 74 -2.17 -2.25 -11.72
N SER A 75 -3.22 -2.31 -10.92
CA SER A 75 -3.82 -1.13 -10.28
C SER A 75 -3.55 -1.05 -8.78
N PHE A 76 -2.93 -2.07 -8.18
CA PHE A 76 -2.83 -2.19 -6.72
C PHE A 76 -2.11 -1.00 -6.08
N TRP A 77 -0.93 -0.64 -6.59
CA TRP A 77 -0.13 0.46 -6.02
C TRP A 77 -0.83 1.81 -6.14
N ALA A 78 -1.48 2.08 -7.28
CA ALA A 78 -2.26 3.29 -7.50
C ALA A 78 -3.48 3.35 -6.57
N THR A 79 -4.21 2.23 -6.43
CA THR A 79 -5.35 2.12 -5.51
C THR A 79 -4.90 2.29 -4.06
N LEU A 80 -3.80 1.65 -3.64
CA LEU A 80 -3.27 1.75 -2.28
C LEU A 80 -2.89 3.19 -1.94
N GLY A 81 -2.14 3.87 -2.82
CA GLY A 81 -1.79 5.29 -2.65
C GLY A 81 -3.03 6.18 -2.58
N ASN A 82 -4.01 5.98 -3.47
CA ASN A 82 -5.25 6.75 -3.47
C ASN A 82 -6.07 6.56 -2.20
N VAL A 83 -6.23 5.32 -1.71
CA VAL A 83 -7.00 5.03 -0.49
C VAL A 83 -6.30 5.63 0.72
N LEU A 84 -4.97 5.48 0.84
CA LEU A 84 -4.21 6.04 1.95
C LEU A 84 -4.22 7.57 1.93
N GLY A 85 -4.15 8.19 0.74
CA GLY A 85 -4.32 9.63 0.56
C GLY A 85 -5.73 10.12 0.92
N GLN A 86 -6.78 9.44 0.45
CA GLN A 86 -8.17 9.77 0.77
C GLN A 86 -8.49 9.67 2.27
N LYS A 87 -7.85 8.73 2.96
CA LYS A 87 -8.02 8.52 4.40
C LYS A 87 -7.14 9.46 5.24
N GLY A 88 -6.31 10.29 4.61
CA GLY A 88 -5.39 11.20 5.29
C GLY A 88 -4.26 10.49 6.02
N ILE A 89 -4.00 9.22 5.70
CA ILE A 89 -2.95 8.40 6.33
C ILE A 89 -1.58 8.75 5.75
N CYS A 90 -1.54 8.97 4.44
CA CYS A 90 -0.31 9.38 3.76
C CYS A 90 -0.51 10.77 3.21
N GLN A 91 0.40 11.66 3.58
CA GLN A 91 0.44 12.98 2.97
C GLN A 91 1.02 12.87 1.56
N PRO A 92 0.58 13.72 0.62
CA PRO A 92 1.32 13.86 -0.62
C PRO A 92 2.77 14.20 -0.25
N ALA A 93 3.73 13.50 -0.85
CA ALA A 93 5.16 13.72 -0.59
C ALA A 93 5.46 15.19 -0.88
N THR A 94 5.47 16.01 0.17
CA THR A 94 5.69 17.44 0.03
C THR A 94 7.13 17.56 -0.48
N PRO A 95 7.39 18.18 -1.65
CA PRO A 95 8.76 18.47 -2.02
C PRO A 95 9.33 19.29 -0.86
N PRO A 96 10.53 18.97 -0.32
CA PRO A 96 11.11 19.72 0.78
C PRO A 96 11.04 21.20 0.39
N LYS A 97 10.33 21.99 1.20
CA LYS A 97 10.24 23.43 1.01
C LYS A 97 11.66 23.93 1.13
N ALA A 98 12.27 24.28 -0.01
CA ALA A 98 13.55 24.94 -0.06
C ALA A 98 13.47 26.17 0.86
N ALA A 99 14.24 26.14 1.93
CA ALA A 99 14.48 27.27 2.81
C ALA A 99 15.53 28.18 2.19
#